data_AF-A0AAW1NVJ8-F1
#
_entry.id   AF-A0AAW1NVJ8-F1
#
_cell.length_a   1.000
_cell.length_b   1.000
_cell.length_c   1.000
_cell.angle_alpha   90.00
_cell.angle_beta   90.00
_cell.angle_gamma   90.00
#
_symmetry.space_group_name_H-M   'P 1'
#
loop_
_entity.id
_entity.type
_entity.pdbx_description
1 polymer ?
#
loop_
_entity_poly.entity_id
_entity_poly.type
_entity_poly.pdbx_seq_one_letter_code
_entity_poly.pdbx_strand_id
1 'polypeptide(L)'
;MLLQPKPSLVGFRDRCSRWIVDATLTNVKMPLGEKFVPDLQSVSRAVRDDLEKPVEYEVSFIRNQQGLVITDRRFNTASLMALYLGKDAISVNRVDWNPNDPNLLNIRLPGGTDVRTRVTRRSQDNRAGEERLDTSEFFEQVFDLPDRVEPKVKASQCFTKYKWRTTEEAAIDNGPEIVATQVVSDYLTPYDGEMLMMQAKDRPVVVFTYRMTFRRPSLDPGPQQA
;
A
#
# COMPACT_ATOMS: atom_id res chain seq x y z
N MET A 1 2.05 3.11 2.35
CA MET A 1 1.01 2.18 2.85
C MET A 1 0.33 1.56 1.64
N LEU A 2 0.72 0.33 1.29
CA LEU A 2 0.15 -0.39 0.15
C LEU A 2 -1.12 -1.09 0.62
N LEU A 3 -2.26 -0.65 0.10
CA LEU A 3 -3.57 -1.24 0.36
C LEU A 3 -4.19 -1.64 -0.99
N GLN A 4 -4.82 -2.82 -1.01
CA GLN A 4 -4.64 -3.82 -2.08
C GLN A 4 -5.92 -4.68 -2.30
N PRO A 5 -6.08 -5.27 -3.50
CA PRO A 5 -7.33 -5.86 -4.00
C PRO A 5 -8.16 -6.77 -3.08
N LYS A 6 -9.45 -6.89 -3.43
CA LYS A 6 -10.37 -7.92 -2.92
C LYS A 6 -9.82 -9.34 -3.20
N PRO A 7 -10.32 -10.36 -2.50
CA PRO A 7 -9.82 -11.73 -2.61
C PRO A 7 -9.94 -12.38 -3.99
N SER A 8 -10.90 -11.99 -4.82
CA SER A 8 -11.12 -12.67 -6.10
C SER A 8 -10.34 -12.02 -7.25
N LEU A 9 -9.02 -12.21 -7.26
CA LEU A 9 -8.20 -11.90 -8.42
C LEU A 9 -8.37 -13.00 -9.48
N VAL A 10 -9.38 -12.87 -10.35
CA VAL A 10 -9.64 -13.85 -11.42
C VAL A 10 -8.46 -13.96 -12.41
N GLY A 11 -7.58 -12.95 -12.48
CA GLY A 11 -6.34 -12.95 -13.30
C GLY A 11 -5.00 -13.14 -12.56
N PHE A 12 -4.98 -13.19 -11.21
CA PHE A 12 -3.77 -13.55 -10.44
C PHE A 12 -3.78 -15.01 -9.98
N ARG A 13 -4.68 -15.85 -10.54
CA ARG A 13 -4.88 -17.22 -10.05
C ARG A 13 -3.57 -18.00 -9.89
N ASP A 14 -2.54 -17.76 -10.70
CA ASP A 14 -1.25 -18.47 -10.62
C ASP A 14 -0.06 -17.59 -10.15
N ARG A 15 -0.34 -16.43 -9.55
CA ARG A 15 0.67 -15.43 -9.17
C ARG A 15 0.99 -15.40 -7.66
N CYS A 16 0.54 -16.40 -6.89
CA CYS A 16 0.94 -16.59 -5.49
C CYS A 16 2.45 -16.81 -5.42
N SER A 17 3.18 -15.77 -5.02
CA SER A 17 4.64 -15.73 -5.05
C SER A 17 5.13 -14.39 -4.49
N ARG A 18 6.44 -14.29 -4.31
CA ARG A 18 7.11 -13.02 -4.10
C ARG A 18 7.35 -12.29 -5.42
N TRP A 19 7.34 -10.98 -5.34
CA TRP A 19 7.57 -10.05 -6.44
C TRP A 19 8.49 -8.94 -5.94
N ILE A 20 9.41 -8.50 -6.80
CA ILE A 20 10.13 -7.26 -6.59
C ILE A 20 9.28 -6.14 -7.19
N VAL A 21 9.07 -5.08 -6.41
CA VAL A 21 8.32 -3.89 -6.81
C VAL A 21 9.26 -2.71 -6.86
N ASP A 22 9.41 -2.14 -8.06
CA ASP A 22 9.98 -0.81 -8.23
C ASP A 22 8.83 0.19 -8.16
N ALA A 23 8.85 1.07 -7.17
CA ALA A 23 7.82 2.09 -6.97
C ALA A 23 8.44 3.48 -7.02
N THR A 24 7.78 4.41 -7.68
CA THR A 24 8.18 5.83 -7.70
C THR A 24 6.98 6.69 -7.34
N LEU A 25 7.15 7.54 -6.33
CA LEU A 25 6.22 8.64 -6.09
C LEU A 25 6.38 9.65 -7.23
N THR A 26 5.37 9.78 -8.07
CA THR A 26 5.42 10.63 -9.28
C THR A 26 4.66 11.94 -9.13
N ASN A 27 3.80 12.06 -8.13
CA ASN A 27 3.02 13.27 -7.90
C ASN A 27 2.58 13.37 -6.43
N VAL A 28 2.60 14.59 -5.90
CA VAL A 28 2.00 14.96 -4.63
C VAL A 28 1.17 16.20 -4.86
N LYS A 29 -0.12 16.15 -4.51
CA LYS A 29 -1.04 17.29 -4.61
C LYS A 29 -1.66 17.58 -3.25
N MET A 30 -1.89 18.86 -3.00
CA MET A 30 -2.69 19.34 -1.86
C MET A 30 -3.89 20.10 -2.42
N PRO A 31 -4.97 19.40 -2.86
CA PRO A 31 -6.02 20.00 -3.70
C PRO A 31 -6.74 21.20 -3.07
N LEU A 32 -6.77 21.27 -1.73
CA LEU A 32 -7.40 22.36 -0.98
C LEU A 32 -6.39 23.38 -0.42
N GLY A 33 -5.10 23.17 -0.68
CA GLY A 33 -3.99 23.98 -0.16
C GLY A 33 -3.45 23.48 1.19
N GLU A 34 -2.25 23.94 1.54
CA GLU A 34 -1.48 23.48 2.70
C GLU A 34 -2.21 23.65 4.03
N LYS A 35 -3.05 24.68 4.16
CA LYS A 35 -3.83 24.95 5.38
C LYS A 35 -4.80 23.83 5.77
N PHE A 36 -5.15 22.94 4.84
CA PHE A 36 -6.01 21.78 5.08
C PHE A 36 -5.23 20.51 5.40
N VAL A 37 -3.89 20.56 5.44
CA VAL A 37 -3.05 19.38 5.65
C VAL A 37 -2.65 19.28 7.13
N PRO A 38 -3.18 18.31 7.90
CA PRO A 38 -2.91 18.23 9.35
C PRO A 38 -1.44 17.96 9.68
N ASP A 39 -0.71 17.32 8.76
CA ASP A 39 0.69 16.94 8.90
C ASP A 39 1.50 17.39 7.70
N LEU A 40 1.60 18.71 7.53
CA LEU A 40 2.30 19.31 6.41
C LEU A 40 3.77 18.88 6.36
N GLN A 41 4.41 18.70 7.51
CA GLN A 41 5.81 18.25 7.59
C GLN A 41 5.99 16.87 6.95
N SER A 42 5.09 15.91 7.20
CA SER A 42 5.14 14.61 6.53
C SER A 42 4.99 14.73 5.01
N VAL A 43 4.16 15.65 4.52
CA VAL A 43 3.98 15.88 3.08
C VAL A 43 5.21 16.54 2.47
N SER A 44 5.75 17.58 3.11
CA SER A 44 6.97 18.26 2.66
C SER A 44 8.17 17.30 2.63
N ARG A 45 8.27 16.38 3.61
CA ARG A 45 9.27 15.31 3.60
C ARG A 45 9.11 14.44 2.37
N ALA A 46 7.90 13.96 2.08
CA ALA A 46 7.65 13.11 0.91
C ALA A 46 8.01 13.83 -0.41
N VAL A 47 7.71 15.13 -0.52
CA VAL A 47 8.09 15.94 -1.70
C VAL A 47 9.61 16.06 -1.84
N ARG A 48 10.34 16.29 -0.73
CA ARG A 48 11.80 16.47 -0.76
C ARG A 48 12.57 15.15 -0.93
N ASP A 49 12.11 14.12 -0.22
CA ASP A 49 12.90 12.92 0.01
C ASP A 49 12.45 11.75 -0.86
N ASP A 50 11.18 11.68 -1.27
CA ASP A 50 10.60 10.51 -1.95
C ASP A 50 10.16 10.80 -3.41
N LEU A 51 9.78 12.03 -3.75
CA LEU A 51 9.29 12.40 -5.09
C LEU A 51 10.36 12.13 -6.18
N GLU A 52 9.94 11.46 -7.24
CA GLU A 52 10.77 11.03 -8.39
C GLU A 52 11.95 10.11 -8.04
N LYS A 53 12.02 9.62 -6.80
CA LYS A 53 13.06 8.66 -6.38
C LYS A 53 12.47 7.26 -6.39
N PRO A 54 12.99 6.34 -7.23
CA PRO A 54 12.55 4.97 -7.22
C PRO A 54 13.00 4.28 -5.93
N VAL A 55 12.11 3.47 -5.39
CA VAL A 55 12.40 2.56 -4.28
C VAL A 55 12.05 1.15 -4.70
N GLU A 56 12.84 0.19 -4.20
CA GLU A 56 12.64 -1.23 -4.47
C GLU A 56 12.30 -1.95 -3.16
N TYR A 57 11.27 -2.79 -3.18
CA TYR A 57 10.91 -3.64 -2.05
C TYR A 57 10.15 -4.89 -2.52
N GLU A 58 10.09 -5.90 -1.65
CA GLU A 58 9.37 -7.14 -1.96
C GLU A 58 7.90 -7.06 -1.57
N VAL A 59 7.04 -7.70 -2.37
CA VAL A 59 5.66 -8.01 -1.98
C VAL A 59 5.36 -9.48 -2.23
N SER A 60 4.41 -10.00 -1.46
CA SER A 60 3.92 -11.37 -1.52
C SER A 60 2.40 -11.38 -1.73
N PHE A 61 1.96 -12.36 -2.52
CA PHE A 61 0.56 -12.74 -2.69
C PHE A 61 0.39 -14.18 -2.23
N ILE A 62 -0.68 -14.44 -1.48
CA ILE A 62 -0.99 -15.74 -0.87
C ILE A 62 -2.43 -16.15 -1.20
N ARG A 63 -2.76 -17.42 -1.02
CA ARG A 63 -4.15 -17.89 -1.03
C ARG A 63 -4.72 -17.89 0.38
N ASN A 64 -5.94 -17.39 0.53
CA ASN A 64 -6.70 -17.59 1.77
C ASN A 64 -7.38 -18.98 1.79
N GLN A 65 -8.10 -19.30 2.87
CA GLN A 65 -8.81 -20.58 3.01
C GLN A 65 -9.93 -20.79 1.98
N GLN A 66 -10.39 -19.73 1.32
CA GLN A 66 -11.39 -19.78 0.24
C GLN A 66 -10.73 -20.00 -1.14
N GLY A 67 -9.41 -20.20 -1.20
CA GLY A 67 -8.63 -20.37 -2.44
C GLY A 67 -8.38 -19.07 -3.22
N LEU A 68 -8.77 -17.94 -2.64
CA LEU A 68 -8.74 -16.61 -3.22
C LEU A 68 -7.34 -16.00 -3.05
N VAL A 69 -6.77 -15.48 -4.15
CA VAL A 69 -5.44 -14.85 -4.14
C VAL A 69 -5.57 -13.44 -3.57
N ILE A 70 -4.90 -13.20 -2.46
CA ILE A 70 -4.86 -11.92 -1.75
C ILE A 70 -3.42 -11.46 -1.57
N THR A 71 -3.26 -10.18 -1.25
CA THR A 71 -1.96 -9.67 -0.79
C THR A 71 -1.67 -10.13 0.62
N ASP A 72 -0.43 -10.57 0.85
CA ASP A 72 0.06 -10.84 2.20
C ASP A 72 0.37 -9.52 2.90
N ARG A 73 -0.63 -8.94 3.56
CA ARG A 73 -0.46 -7.62 4.20
C ARG A 73 0.56 -7.66 5.32
N ARG A 74 0.72 -8.81 5.95
CA ARG A 74 1.70 -8.99 7.02
C ARG A 74 3.11 -8.82 6.48
N PHE A 75 3.43 -9.56 5.42
CA PHE A 75 4.73 -9.47 4.73
C PHE A 75 4.94 -8.11 4.06
N ASN A 76 3.96 -7.66 3.26
CA ASN A 76 4.08 -6.44 2.45
C ASN A 76 4.26 -5.19 3.32
N THR A 77 3.57 -5.13 4.45
CA THR A 77 3.72 -4.02 5.41
C THR A 77 5.10 -4.03 6.05
N ALA A 78 5.59 -5.19 6.50
CA ALA A 78 6.92 -5.30 7.08
C ALA A 78 8.02 -4.91 6.06
N SER A 79 7.92 -5.39 4.82
CA SER A 79 8.82 -5.05 3.71
C SER A 79 8.86 -3.54 3.45
N LEU A 80 7.69 -2.89 3.36
CA LEU A 80 7.63 -1.44 3.16
C LEU A 80 8.16 -0.65 4.37
N MET A 81 7.93 -1.13 5.59
CA MET A 81 8.47 -0.47 6.78
C MET A 81 9.98 -0.60 6.88
N ALA A 82 10.54 -1.76 6.52
CA ALA A 82 11.98 -1.98 6.46
C ALA A 82 12.67 -1.00 5.50
N LEU A 83 12.02 -0.63 4.40
CA LEU A 83 12.51 0.40 3.48
C LEU A 83 12.64 1.78 4.15
N TYR A 84 11.65 2.20 4.94
CA TYR A 84 11.61 3.56 5.52
C TYR A 84 12.27 3.68 6.90
N LEU A 85 12.29 2.61 7.68
CA LEU A 85 12.81 2.60 9.05
C LEU A 85 14.15 1.87 9.17
N GLY A 86 14.59 1.18 8.11
CA GLY A 86 15.77 0.31 8.10
C GLY A 86 15.41 -1.17 8.25
N LYS A 87 16.24 -2.05 7.67
CA LYS A 87 15.97 -3.50 7.54
C LYS A 87 15.66 -4.20 8.88
N ASP A 88 16.28 -3.75 9.96
CA ASP A 88 16.14 -4.36 11.29
C ASP A 88 15.06 -3.70 12.16
N ALA A 89 14.44 -2.62 11.67
CA ALA A 89 13.50 -1.84 12.47
C ALA A 89 12.18 -2.57 12.71
N ILE A 90 11.68 -3.35 11.74
CA ILE A 90 10.39 -4.04 11.84
C ILE A 90 10.47 -5.46 11.31
N SER A 91 10.29 -6.42 12.23
CA SER A 91 10.05 -7.82 11.91
C SER A 91 8.57 -8.06 11.57
N VAL A 92 8.32 -9.03 10.69
CA VAL A 92 6.99 -9.59 10.35
C VAL A 92 6.20 -10.01 11.61
N ASN A 93 6.86 -10.32 12.73
CA ASN A 93 6.21 -10.65 14.01
C ASN A 93 5.57 -9.45 14.72
N ARG A 94 5.88 -8.23 14.30
CA ARG A 94 5.25 -7.00 14.80
C ARG A 94 4.05 -6.56 13.97
N VAL A 95 3.73 -7.32 12.93
CA VAL A 95 2.56 -7.10 12.08
C VAL A 95 1.60 -8.25 12.33
N ASP A 96 0.42 -7.93 12.86
CA ASP A 96 -0.65 -8.89 13.10
C ASP A 96 -1.77 -8.66 12.08
N TRP A 97 -2.11 -9.73 11.37
CA TRP A 97 -3.09 -9.72 10.28
C TRP A 97 -3.55 -11.13 9.96
N ASN A 98 -4.86 -11.29 9.77
CA ASN A 98 -5.48 -12.56 9.41
C ASN A 98 -5.90 -12.55 7.92
N PRO A 99 -5.39 -13.47 7.07
CA PRO A 99 -5.80 -13.55 5.68
C PRO A 99 -7.28 -13.89 5.46
N ASN A 100 -7.94 -14.49 6.47
CA ASN A 100 -9.36 -14.85 6.42
C ASN A 100 -10.28 -13.78 7.04
N ASP A 101 -9.71 -12.80 7.76
CA ASP A 101 -10.36 -11.55 8.15
C ASP A 101 -9.44 -10.36 7.81
N PRO A 102 -9.36 -10.02 6.51
CA PRO A 102 -8.29 -9.17 6.00
C PRO A 102 -8.49 -7.67 6.31
N ASN A 103 -9.56 -7.31 7.02
CA ASN A 103 -9.97 -5.93 7.21
C ASN A 103 -9.27 -5.26 8.40
N LEU A 104 -8.58 -6.01 9.26
CA LEU A 104 -7.85 -5.50 10.41
C LEU A 104 -6.37 -5.84 10.31
N LEU A 105 -5.53 -4.82 10.47
CA LEU A 105 -4.08 -4.91 10.50
C LEU A 105 -3.57 -4.11 11.69
N ASN A 106 -2.80 -4.75 12.57
CA ASN A 106 -2.15 -4.08 13.70
C ASN A 106 -0.64 -4.12 13.50
N ILE A 107 0.02 -2.99 13.72
CA ILE A 107 1.46 -2.83 13.54
C ILE A 107 2.02 -2.25 14.83
N ARG A 108 3.05 -2.89 15.40
CA ARG A 108 3.77 -2.36 16.57
C ARG A 108 5.10 -1.78 16.10
N LEU A 109 5.23 -0.47 16.10
CA LEU A 109 6.45 0.21 15.67
C LEU A 109 7.49 0.25 16.82
N PRO A 110 8.78 0.40 16.52
CA PRO A 110 9.77 0.79 17.52
C PRO A 110 9.36 2.08 18.24
N GLY A 111 9.74 2.20 19.51
CA GLY A 111 9.40 3.38 20.33
C GLY A 111 8.02 3.31 21.01
N GLY A 112 7.28 2.20 20.87
CA GLY A 112 6.01 1.99 21.61
C GLY A 112 4.76 2.48 20.88
N THR A 113 4.88 2.96 19.65
CA THR A 113 3.73 3.36 18.82
C THR A 113 3.02 2.14 18.26
N ASP A 114 1.71 2.05 18.48
CA ASP A 114 0.85 1.04 17.85
C ASP A 114 -0.03 1.68 16.77
N VAL A 115 -0.12 1.02 15.61
CA VAL A 115 -0.93 1.48 14.48
C VAL A 115 -1.95 0.42 14.13
N ARG A 116 -3.23 0.74 14.34
CA ARG A 116 -4.35 -0.08 13.90
C ARG A 116 -4.91 0.47 12.60
N THR A 117 -4.90 -0.34 11.55
CA THR A 117 -5.57 -0.04 10.28
C THR A 117 -6.83 -0.87 10.14
N ARG A 118 -7.95 -0.24 9.81
CA ARG A 118 -9.22 -0.92 9.52
C ARG A 118 -9.75 -0.50 8.15
N VAL A 119 -9.96 -1.48 7.28
CA VAL A 119 -10.67 -1.27 6.01
C VAL A 119 -12.17 -1.14 6.30
N THR A 120 -12.78 -0.03 5.88
CA THR A 120 -14.19 0.28 6.12
C THR A 120 -15.06 0.05 4.89
N ARG A 121 -14.49 0.24 3.69
CA ARG A 121 -15.16 -0.05 2.41
C ARG A 121 -14.16 -0.54 1.38
N ARG A 122 -14.60 -1.44 0.51
CA ARG A 122 -13.79 -1.98 -0.58
C ARG A 122 -14.61 -2.15 -1.84
N SER A 123 -14.05 -1.77 -2.98
CA SER A 123 -14.56 -2.13 -4.29
C SER A 123 -13.44 -2.69 -5.16
N GLN A 124 -13.84 -3.50 -6.13
CA GLN A 124 -12.99 -3.96 -7.21
C GLN A 124 -13.82 -3.92 -8.49
N ASP A 125 -13.18 -3.57 -9.58
CA ASP A 125 -13.74 -3.71 -10.91
C ASP A 125 -12.75 -4.53 -11.74
N ASN A 126 -13.22 -5.70 -12.16
CA ASN A 126 -12.51 -6.52 -13.12
C ASN A 126 -13.34 -6.50 -14.40
N ARG A 127 -12.83 -5.82 -15.43
CA ARG A 127 -13.44 -5.86 -16.75
C ARG A 127 -13.20 -7.24 -17.32
N ALA A 128 -14.21 -8.09 -17.23
CA ALA A 128 -14.11 -9.50 -17.61
C ALA A 128 -13.49 -9.63 -19.02
N GLY A 129 -12.38 -10.37 -19.11
CA GLY A 129 -11.63 -10.55 -20.35
C GLY A 129 -10.49 -9.57 -20.59
N GLU A 130 -10.22 -8.62 -19.67
CA GLU A 130 -9.05 -7.75 -19.73
C GLU A 130 -7.96 -8.17 -18.73
N GLU A 131 -6.68 -8.02 -19.11
CA GLU A 131 -5.52 -8.13 -18.21
C GLU A 131 -5.39 -6.88 -17.31
N ARG A 132 -6.49 -6.49 -16.68
CA ARG A 132 -6.61 -5.28 -15.86
C ARG A 132 -7.44 -5.50 -14.62
N LEU A 133 -7.14 -4.74 -13.58
CA LEU A 133 -7.93 -4.72 -12.36
C LEU A 133 -7.85 -3.36 -11.70
N ASP A 134 -9.02 -2.81 -11.38
CA ASP A 134 -9.12 -1.61 -10.57
C ASP A 134 -9.57 -2.00 -9.15
N THR A 135 -8.93 -1.41 -8.15
CA THR A 135 -9.16 -1.72 -6.74
C THR A 135 -9.27 -0.43 -5.94
N SER A 136 -10.18 -0.39 -4.98
CA SER A 136 -10.33 0.75 -4.08
C SER A 136 -10.57 0.26 -2.66
N GLU A 137 -9.86 0.86 -1.70
CA GLU A 137 -10.08 0.66 -0.27
C GLU A 137 -10.19 2.00 0.44
N PHE A 138 -11.25 2.19 1.21
CA PHE A 138 -11.31 3.22 2.24
C PHE A 138 -10.94 2.58 3.57
N PHE A 139 -10.11 3.26 4.35
CA PHE A 139 -9.64 2.74 5.60
C PHE A 139 -9.33 3.87 6.58
N GLU A 140 -9.41 3.53 7.85
CA GLU A 140 -8.97 4.35 8.96
C GLU A 140 -7.64 3.82 9.50
N GLN A 141 -6.81 4.71 10.01
CA GLN A 141 -5.63 4.38 10.79
C GLN A 141 -5.70 5.10 12.13
N VAL A 142 -5.56 4.36 13.21
CA VAL A 142 -5.45 4.89 14.56
C VAL A 142 -4.02 4.68 15.02
N PHE A 143 -3.33 5.78 15.32
CA PHE A 143 -1.98 5.81 15.86
C PHE A 143 -2.08 6.06 17.36
N ASP A 144 -1.78 5.03 18.14
CA ASP A 144 -1.62 5.13 19.58
C ASP A 144 -0.14 5.45 19.85
N LEU A 145 0.11 6.66 20.35
CA LEU A 145 1.44 7.23 20.52
C LEU A 145 1.74 7.31 22.03
N PRO A 146 2.90 6.85 22.51
CA PRO A 146 3.19 6.79 23.95
C PRO A 146 3.12 8.16 24.65
N ASP A 147 3.42 9.23 23.91
CA ASP A 147 3.47 10.60 24.43
C ASP A 147 2.19 11.41 24.17
N ARG A 148 1.10 10.79 23.72
CA ARG A 148 -0.20 11.46 23.52
C ARG A 148 -1.31 10.81 24.30
N VAL A 149 -2.15 11.66 24.91
CA VAL A 149 -3.37 11.25 25.61
C VAL A 149 -4.44 10.79 24.63
N GLU A 150 -4.55 11.44 23.47
CA GLU A 150 -5.52 11.11 22.43
C GLU A 150 -4.84 10.50 21.20
N PRO A 151 -5.40 9.43 20.63
CA PRO A 151 -4.84 8.81 19.45
C PRO A 151 -4.98 9.72 18.23
N LYS A 152 -4.00 9.69 17.33
CA LYS A 152 -4.13 10.35 16.03
C LYS A 152 -4.93 9.44 15.10
N VAL A 153 -5.98 9.97 14.49
CA VAL A 153 -6.81 9.23 13.53
C VAL A 153 -6.59 9.79 12.13
N LYS A 154 -6.37 8.91 11.15
CA LYS A 154 -6.32 9.25 9.73
C LYS A 154 -7.41 8.51 8.97
N ALA A 155 -8.01 9.17 7.99
CA ALA A 155 -8.88 8.54 7.02
C ALA A 155 -8.27 8.68 5.62
N SER A 156 -8.24 7.57 4.88
CA SER A 156 -7.60 7.55 3.57
C SER A 156 -8.32 6.61 2.61
N GLN A 157 -8.15 6.87 1.32
CA GLN A 157 -8.53 5.98 0.22
C GLN A 157 -7.27 5.56 -0.52
N CYS A 158 -7.13 4.26 -0.79
CA CYS A 158 -6.12 3.72 -1.68
C CYS A 158 -6.81 3.15 -2.91
N PHE A 159 -6.53 3.73 -4.07
CA PHE A 159 -7.04 3.27 -5.35
C PHE A 159 -5.89 2.80 -6.22
N THR A 160 -5.92 1.56 -6.70
CA THR A 160 -4.86 1.01 -7.56
C THR A 160 -5.44 0.42 -8.83
N LYS A 161 -4.88 0.83 -9.96
CA LYS A 161 -5.10 0.22 -11.27
C LYS A 161 -3.93 -0.68 -11.62
N TYR A 162 -4.21 -1.94 -11.91
CA TYR A 162 -3.24 -2.92 -12.38
C TYR A 162 -3.45 -3.18 -13.86
N LYS A 163 -2.36 -3.40 -14.58
CA LYS A 163 -2.33 -4.03 -15.89
C LYS A 163 -1.24 -5.08 -15.88
N TRP A 164 -1.51 -6.27 -16.40
CA TRP A 164 -0.51 -7.33 -16.51
C TRP A 164 -0.42 -7.88 -17.93
N ARG A 165 0.59 -8.71 -18.14
CA ARG A 165 0.84 -9.49 -19.36
C ARG A 165 1.38 -10.87 -18.99
N THR A 166 1.53 -11.77 -19.95
CA THR A 166 2.13 -13.09 -19.66
C THR A 166 3.63 -12.98 -19.43
N THR A 167 4.23 -14.02 -18.85
CA THR A 167 5.68 -14.08 -18.63
C THR A 167 6.44 -14.08 -19.97
N GLU A 168 5.90 -14.75 -20.98
CA GLU A 168 6.46 -14.78 -22.34
C GLU A 168 6.43 -13.39 -22.98
N GLU A 169 5.30 -12.68 -22.88
CA GLU A 169 5.17 -11.31 -23.40
C GLU A 169 6.12 -10.33 -22.71
N ALA A 170 6.37 -10.52 -21.41
CA ALA A 170 7.33 -9.73 -20.66
C ALA A 170 8.78 -10.05 -21.03
N ALA A 171 9.09 -11.30 -21.37
CA ALA A 171 10.43 -11.72 -21.75
C ALA A 171 10.87 -11.15 -23.11
N ILE A 172 9.94 -10.89 -24.03
CA ILE A 172 10.24 -10.35 -25.37
C ILE A 172 11.01 -9.04 -25.31
N ASP A 173 10.65 -8.15 -24.38
CA ASP A 173 11.27 -6.83 -24.21
C ASP A 173 12.00 -6.65 -22.87
N ASN A 174 12.17 -7.74 -22.11
CA ASN A 174 12.70 -7.74 -20.75
C ASN A 174 12.01 -6.70 -19.83
N GLY A 175 10.73 -6.43 -20.05
CA GLY A 175 9.97 -5.48 -19.27
C GLY A 175 9.17 -6.13 -18.13
N PRO A 176 8.39 -5.36 -17.37
CA PRO A 176 7.66 -5.87 -16.22
C PRO A 176 6.47 -6.75 -16.60
N GLU A 177 6.13 -7.72 -15.75
CA GLU A 177 4.92 -8.53 -15.94
C GLU A 177 3.65 -7.80 -15.48
N ILE A 178 3.77 -6.95 -14.45
CA ILE A 178 2.66 -6.14 -13.95
C ILE A 178 3.12 -4.69 -13.85
N VAL A 179 2.28 -3.79 -14.32
CA VAL A 179 2.41 -2.36 -14.06
C VAL A 179 1.20 -1.89 -13.28
N ALA A 180 1.40 -0.92 -12.38
CA ALA A 180 0.32 -0.37 -11.62
C ALA A 180 0.47 1.13 -11.39
N THR A 181 -0.67 1.81 -11.28
CA THR A 181 -0.76 3.18 -10.77
C THR A 181 -1.57 3.15 -9.50
N GLN A 182 -0.98 3.61 -8.40
CA GLN A 182 -1.64 3.72 -7.11
C GLN A 182 -1.82 5.19 -6.75
N VAL A 183 -3.02 5.53 -6.31
CA VAL A 183 -3.38 6.84 -5.79
C VAL A 183 -3.81 6.68 -4.34
N VAL A 184 -3.10 7.35 -3.44
CA VAL A 184 -3.45 7.42 -2.03
C VAL A 184 -3.96 8.81 -1.72
N SER A 185 -5.19 8.90 -1.26
CA SER A 185 -5.89 10.14 -0.94
C SER A 185 -6.13 10.21 0.57
N ASP A 186 -5.67 11.26 1.23
CA ASP A 186 -5.93 11.51 2.64
C ASP A 186 -7.09 12.50 2.81
N TYR A 187 -7.94 12.24 3.80
CA TYR A 187 -9.12 13.03 4.12
C TYR A 187 -9.03 13.53 5.57
N LEU A 188 -9.72 14.63 5.85
CA LEU A 188 -9.89 15.11 7.22
C LEU A 188 -10.85 14.22 8.00
N THR A 189 -10.54 14.07 9.27
CA THR A 189 -11.39 13.45 10.28
C THR A 189 -11.87 14.51 11.27
N PRO A 190 -12.84 14.21 12.15
CA PRO A 190 -13.23 15.13 13.21
C PRO A 190 -12.06 15.55 14.12
N TYR A 191 -11.03 14.71 14.26
CA TYR A 191 -9.83 14.99 15.05
C TYR A 191 -8.93 16.06 14.42
N ASP A 192 -9.12 16.37 13.14
CA ASP A 192 -8.40 17.43 12.43
C ASP A 192 -9.11 18.79 12.49
N GLY A 193 -10.25 18.85 13.19
CA GLY A 193 -11.10 20.03 13.37
C GLY A 193 -12.38 19.97 12.52
N GLU A 194 -13.52 19.91 13.19
CA GLU A 194 -14.85 19.76 12.56
C GLU A 194 -15.11 20.81 11.48
N MET A 195 -14.76 22.08 11.74
CA MET A 195 -14.96 23.17 10.79
C MET A 195 -14.12 23.00 9.52
N LEU A 196 -12.87 22.55 9.64
CA LEU A 196 -12.01 22.26 8.49
C LEU A 196 -12.54 21.07 7.70
N MET A 197 -12.98 20.01 8.39
CA MET A 197 -13.59 18.84 7.77
C MET A 197 -14.84 19.23 6.96
N MET A 198 -15.74 20.03 7.53
CA MET A 198 -16.94 20.52 6.83
C MET A 198 -16.58 21.38 5.60
N GLN A 199 -15.54 22.22 5.70
CA GLN A 199 -15.06 23.02 4.57
C GLN A 199 -14.43 22.17 3.45
N ALA A 200 -13.80 21.04 3.81
CA ALA A 200 -13.22 20.12 2.84
C ALA A 200 -14.29 19.40 1.99
N LYS A 201 -15.49 19.19 2.54
CA LYS A 201 -16.64 18.55 1.84
C LYS A 201 -16.29 17.18 1.26
N ASP A 202 -15.68 16.32 2.08
CA ASP A 202 -15.24 14.97 1.71
C ASP A 202 -14.25 14.92 0.52
N ARG A 203 -13.60 16.03 0.19
CA ARG A 203 -12.53 16.06 -0.81
C ARG A 203 -11.20 15.72 -0.16
N PRO A 204 -10.29 15.06 -0.88
CA PRO A 204 -8.98 14.74 -0.33
C PRO A 204 -8.15 16.01 -0.12
N VAL A 205 -7.45 16.07 1.01
CA VAL A 205 -6.55 17.17 1.37
C VAL A 205 -5.13 16.93 0.90
N VAL A 206 -4.74 15.67 0.74
CA VAL A 206 -3.46 15.26 0.13
C VAL A 206 -3.71 14.10 -0.81
N VAL A 207 -3.04 14.09 -1.96
CA VAL A 207 -3.08 13.00 -2.94
C VAL A 207 -1.67 12.65 -3.38
N PHE A 208 -1.28 11.40 -3.17
CA PHE A 208 -0.02 10.82 -3.63
C PHE A 208 -0.28 9.91 -4.83
N THR A 209 0.52 10.01 -5.89
CA THR A 209 0.42 9.11 -7.05
C THR A 209 1.73 8.37 -7.24
N TYR A 210 1.66 7.04 -7.16
CA TYR A 210 2.77 6.14 -7.37
C TYR A 210 2.62 5.41 -8.72
N ARG A 211 3.74 5.25 -9.42
CA ARG A 211 3.87 4.28 -10.51
C ARG A 211 4.68 3.10 -10.00
N MET A 212 4.25 1.90 -10.34
CA MET A 212 4.86 0.66 -9.86
C MET A 212 5.03 -0.33 -11.00
N THR A 213 6.14 -1.06 -10.97
CA THR A 213 6.39 -2.20 -11.84
C THR A 213 6.73 -3.42 -10.99
N PHE A 214 6.22 -4.58 -11.37
CA PHE A 214 6.44 -5.83 -10.65
C PHE A 214 7.16 -6.81 -11.56
N ARG A 215 8.22 -7.38 -11.02
CA ARG A 215 9.05 -8.40 -11.67
C ARG A 215 9.23 -9.58 -10.73
N ARG A 216 9.44 -10.76 -11.31
CA ARG A 216 9.81 -11.94 -10.52
C ARG A 216 11.18 -11.71 -9.89
N PRO A 217 11.40 -12.14 -8.63
CA PRO A 217 12.75 -12.25 -8.10
C PRO A 217 13.55 -13.16 -9.03
N SER A 218 14.79 -12.79 -9.33
CA SER A 218 15.71 -13.68 -10.03
C SER A 218 15.77 -14.99 -9.24
N LEU A 219 15.58 -16.14 -9.90
CA LEU A 219 15.95 -17.42 -9.31
C LEU A 219 17.48 -17.37 -9.16
N ASP A 220 17.99 -17.05 -7.97
CA ASP A 220 19.38 -17.35 -7.68
C ASP A 220 19.54 -18.86 -7.89
N PRO A 221 20.46 -19.32 -8.75
CA PRO A 221 20.84 -20.72 -8.75
C PRO A 221 21.48 -20.93 -7.38
N GLY A 222 20.74 -21.57 -6.47
CA GLY A 222 21.27 -21.95 -5.17
C GLY A 222 22.63 -22.65 -5.34
N PRO A 223 23.53 -22.54 -4.35
CA PRO A 223 24.89 -23.01 -4.48
C PRO A 223 24.91 -24.43 -5.03
N GLN A 224 25.55 -24.60 -6.19
CA GLN A 224 25.88 -25.92 -6.72
C GLN A 224 26.63 -26.66 -5.61
N GLN A 225 26.01 -27.71 -5.08
CA GLN A 225 26.70 -28.65 -4.20
C GLN A 225 27.83 -29.26 -5.04
N ALA A 226 29.06 -28.93 -4.64
CA ALA A 226 30.28 -29.57 -5.10
C ALA A 226 30.44 -30.95 -4.46
#